data_AF-A0AB74F374-F1
#
_entry.id   AF-A0AB74F374-F1
#
_cell.length_a   1.000
_cell.length_b   1.000
_cell.length_c   1.000
_cell.angle_alpha   90.00
_cell.angle_beta   90.00
_cell.angle_gamma   90.00
#
_symmetry.space_group_name_H-M   'P 1'
#
loop_
_entity.id
_entity.type
_entity.pdbx_description
1 polymer ?
#
loop_
_entity_poly.entity_id
_entity_poly.type
_entity_poly.pdbx_seq_one_letter_code
_entity_poly.pdbx_strand_id
1 'polypeptide(L)'
;MVNTLKKWRCTVCGYIHEGDTPPAECPICGVGPDKFELIEEEKPKRWRCTVCNYIHEGDTPPEKCPICGVGPDKFVLVEDEPEDGLSKEEKDKLQSLLFNVSYGLYIISSKDGDKINGMTSNSFIQITDTPLRGSVCLNKGTRTAEMIEKSGVFGVSVLGQNNHDLVTHFGFQSGHTVDKFKDVSYITGEKTGCPGLPNTLCFIELEVEKTVDLGTHNMFIGKVVGGEAFHKSEPMTYAYYRATR
;
A
#
# COMPACT_ATOMS: atom_id res chain seq x y z
N MET A 1 22.23 -9.94 -14.50
CA MET A 1 22.34 -10.93 -13.41
C MET A 1 23.34 -10.36 -12.43
N VAL A 2 22.88 -9.64 -11.41
CA VAL A 2 23.76 -9.28 -10.29
C VAL A 2 23.45 -10.31 -9.22
N ASN A 3 24.25 -11.38 -9.20
CA ASN A 3 24.18 -12.40 -8.17
C ASN A 3 24.85 -11.79 -6.92
N THR A 4 24.07 -11.46 -5.90
CA THR A 4 24.63 -11.02 -4.62
C THR A 4 25.30 -12.23 -3.99
N LEU A 5 26.63 -12.36 -4.18
CA LEU A 5 27.38 -13.52 -3.71
C LEU A 5 27.31 -13.59 -2.18
N LYS A 6 26.92 -14.76 -1.66
CA LYS A 6 26.92 -15.02 -0.21
C LYS A 6 28.34 -14.89 0.34
N LYS A 7 28.47 -14.39 1.57
CA LYS A 7 29.74 -14.33 2.28
C LYS A 7 29.83 -15.46 3.30
N TRP A 8 30.92 -16.20 3.29
CA TRP A 8 31.19 -17.30 4.20
C TRP A 8 32.43 -17.00 5.02
N ARG A 9 32.36 -17.11 6.35
CA ARG A 9 33.50 -16.93 7.25
C ARG A 9 34.05 -18.28 7.67
N CYS A 10 35.36 -18.46 7.52
CA CYS A 10 36.06 -19.59 8.12
C CYS A 10 36.09 -19.41 9.64
N THR A 11 35.51 -20.35 10.37
CA THR A 11 35.44 -20.36 11.84
C THR A 11 36.80 -20.58 12.52
N VAL A 12 37.83 -21.00 11.77
CA VAL A 12 39.18 -21.28 12.30
C VAL A 12 40.12 -20.09 12.16
N CYS A 13 40.15 -19.43 10.99
CA CYS A 13 41.11 -18.34 10.72
C CYS A 13 40.46 -16.99 10.38
N GLY A 14 39.13 -16.93 10.28
CA GLY A 14 38.40 -15.71 9.94
C GLY A 14 38.41 -15.31 8.47
N TYR A 15 38.99 -16.12 7.56
CA TYR A 15 38.93 -15.87 6.11
C TYR A 15 37.49 -15.71 5.62
N ILE A 16 37.22 -14.71 4.77
CA ILE A 16 35.91 -14.47 4.16
C ILE A 16 35.95 -14.89 2.70
N HIS A 17 35.05 -15.78 2.30
CA HIS A 17 34.84 -16.20 0.92
C HIS A 17 33.54 -15.61 0.38
N GLU A 18 33.57 -15.07 -0.85
CA GLU A 18 32.37 -14.64 -1.58
C GLU A 18 32.02 -15.68 -2.65
N GLY A 19 30.86 -16.32 -2.51
CA GLY A 19 30.42 -17.42 -3.37
C GLY A 19 29.09 -18.01 -2.94
N ASP A 20 28.35 -18.64 -3.86
CA ASP A 20 27.05 -19.27 -3.55
C ASP A 20 27.17 -20.42 -2.53
N THR A 21 28.34 -21.06 -2.47
CA THR A 21 28.71 -22.14 -1.54
C THR A 21 30.07 -21.85 -0.89
N PRO A 22 30.37 -22.40 0.31
CA PRO A 22 31.70 -22.27 0.89
C PRO A 22 32.76 -22.96 0.02
N PRO A 23 34.03 -22.54 0.10
CA PRO A 23 35.09 -23.13 -0.71
C PRO A 23 35.40 -24.56 -0.22
N ALA A 24 35.90 -25.42 -1.12
CA ALA A 24 36.26 -26.80 -0.78
C ALA A 24 37.38 -26.89 0.28
N GLU A 25 38.28 -25.92 0.29
CA GLU A 25 39.29 -25.76 1.35
C GLU A 25 39.51 -24.27 1.62
N CYS A 26 39.76 -23.93 2.88
CA CYS A 26 40.13 -22.58 3.25
C CYS A 26 41.55 -22.24 2.72
N PRO A 27 41.73 -21.17 1.93
CA PRO A 27 43.03 -20.83 1.36
C PRO A 27 44.06 -20.35 2.39
N ILE A 28 43.63 -20.05 3.63
CA ILE A 28 44.52 -19.60 4.71
C ILE A 28 44.93 -20.75 5.64
N CYS A 29 44.00 -21.63 6.01
CA CYS A 29 44.25 -22.66 7.03
C CYS A 29 43.97 -24.11 6.58
N GLY A 30 43.55 -24.32 5.33
CA GLY A 30 43.39 -25.65 4.72
C GLY A 30 42.20 -26.47 5.24
N VAL A 31 41.35 -25.93 6.12
CA VAL A 31 40.18 -26.65 6.62
C VAL A 31 39.08 -26.77 5.55
N GLY A 32 38.29 -27.83 5.63
CA GLY A 32 37.19 -28.09 4.70
C GLY A 32 35.99 -27.13 4.85
N PRO A 33 34.96 -27.28 3.99
CA PRO A 33 33.79 -26.41 3.95
C PRO A 33 32.93 -26.51 5.22
N ASP A 34 33.06 -27.59 5.99
CA ASP A 34 32.38 -27.79 7.28
C ASP A 34 32.78 -26.75 8.34
N LYS A 35 33.91 -26.06 8.12
CA LYS A 35 34.39 -24.99 8.99
C LYS A 35 34.04 -23.59 8.50
N PHE A 36 33.15 -23.46 7.52
CA PHE A 36 32.62 -22.18 7.07
C PHE A 36 31.20 -21.96 7.58
N GLU A 37 30.93 -20.77 8.09
CA GLU A 37 29.58 -20.32 8.44
C GLU A 37 29.15 -19.20 7.49
N LEU A 38 27.87 -19.17 7.16
CA LEU A 38 27.29 -18.09 6.37
C LEU A 38 27.28 -16.81 7.22
N ILE A 39 27.80 -15.72 6.67
CA ILE A 39 27.65 -14.40 7.27
C ILE A 39 26.27 -13.88 6.86
N GLU A 40 25.32 -13.92 7.79
CA GLU A 40 24.04 -13.23 7.65
C GLU A 40 24.28 -11.73 7.94
N GLU A 41 24.07 -10.87 6.95
CA GLU A 41 24.04 -9.42 7.20
C GLU A 41 22.74 -9.10 7.94
N GLU A 42 22.83 -8.79 9.24
CA GLU A 42 21.67 -8.33 10.02
C GLU A 42 21.15 -7.02 9.41
N LYS A 43 19.99 -7.08 8.75
CA LYS A 43 19.32 -5.89 8.25
C LYS A 43 18.89 -5.01 9.43
N PRO A 44 19.08 -3.67 9.36
CA PRO A 44 18.64 -2.80 10.43
C PRO A 44 17.12 -2.88 10.61
N LYS A 45 16.67 -2.95 11.87
CA LYS A 45 15.23 -2.95 12.20
C LYS A 45 14.57 -1.70 11.63
N ARG A 46 13.36 -1.88 11.10
CA ARG A 46 12.54 -0.80 10.54
C ARG A 46 11.27 -0.63 11.37
N TRP A 47 10.87 0.60 11.63
CA TRP A 47 9.69 0.94 12.41
C TRP A 47 8.77 1.83 11.58
N ARG A 48 7.50 1.44 11.45
CA ARG A 48 6.49 2.21 10.70
C ARG A 48 5.57 2.95 11.65
N CYS A 49 5.45 4.26 11.47
CA CYS A 49 4.45 5.06 12.16
C CYS A 49 3.04 4.66 11.70
N THR A 50 2.15 4.27 12.61
CA THR A 50 0.78 3.86 12.31
C THR A 50 -0.14 5.03 11.93
N VAL A 51 0.30 6.28 12.10
CA VAL A 51 -0.51 7.47 11.82
C VAL A 51 -0.22 8.06 10.44
N CYS A 52 1.04 8.08 10.02
CA CYS A 52 1.47 8.70 8.76
C CYS A 52 2.30 7.78 7.84
N ASN A 53 2.55 6.53 8.25
CA ASN A 53 3.37 5.54 7.53
C ASN A 53 4.85 5.90 7.32
N TYR A 54 5.39 6.91 8.02
CA TYR A 54 6.84 7.16 8.05
C TYR A 54 7.61 5.91 8.51
N ILE A 55 8.71 5.60 7.82
CA ILE A 55 9.61 4.48 8.13
C ILE A 55 10.88 5.04 8.78
N HIS A 56 11.20 4.54 9.98
CA HIS A 56 12.44 4.80 10.70
C HIS A 56 13.34 3.55 10.66
N GLU A 57 14.62 3.72 10.38
CA GLU A 57 15.63 2.66 10.49
C GLU A 57 16.42 2.83 11.79
N GLY A 58 16.42 1.79 12.63
CA GLY A 58 17.10 1.80 13.92
C GLY A 58 16.61 0.68 14.84
N ASP A 59 17.39 0.36 15.86
CA ASP A 59 17.08 -0.72 16.81
C ASP A 59 15.78 -0.49 17.59
N THR A 60 15.38 0.77 17.75
CA THR A 60 14.19 1.24 18.49
C THR A 60 13.44 2.30 17.68
N PRO A 61 12.12 2.47 17.89
CA PRO A 61 11.37 3.54 17.24
C PRO A 61 11.82 4.92 17.76
N PRO A 62 11.64 6.00 16.98
CA PRO A 62 12.05 7.33 17.40
C PRO A 62 11.14 7.87 18.52
N GLU A 63 11.66 8.74 19.38
CA GLU A 63 10.87 9.38 20.47
C GLU A 63 9.68 10.19 19.95
N LYS A 64 9.81 10.78 18.76
CA LYS A 64 8.73 11.44 18.03
C LYS A 64 8.85 11.16 16.55
N CYS A 65 7.72 10.90 15.89
CA CYS A 65 7.67 10.81 14.45
C CYS A 65 8.04 12.17 13.83
N PRO A 66 9.02 12.24 12.91
CA PRO A 66 9.43 13.51 12.29
C PRO A 66 8.37 14.08 11.33
N ILE A 67 7.37 13.29 10.94
CA ILE A 67 6.32 13.71 10.01
C ILE A 67 5.05 14.18 10.75
N CYS A 68 4.58 13.44 11.77
CA CYS A 68 3.32 13.76 12.46
C CYS A 68 3.45 14.01 13.97
N GLY A 69 4.64 13.90 14.55
CA GLY A 69 4.91 14.26 15.95
C GLY A 69 4.43 13.28 17.01
N VAL A 70 3.82 12.15 16.64
CA VAL A 70 3.36 11.12 17.60
C VAL A 70 4.52 10.38 18.26
N GLY A 71 4.29 9.85 19.47
CA GLY A 71 5.28 9.12 20.25
C GLY A 71 5.59 7.70 19.72
N PRO A 72 6.56 7.00 20.35
CA PRO A 72 7.01 5.67 19.95
C PRO A 72 5.91 4.60 20.09
N ASP A 73 4.89 4.83 20.91
CA ASP A 73 3.71 3.95 21.06
C ASP A 73 2.90 3.82 19.77
N LYS A 74 3.09 4.74 18.81
CA LYS A 74 2.48 4.73 17.48
C LYS A 74 3.42 4.17 16.40
N PHE A 75 4.46 3.45 16.78
CA PHE A 75 5.31 2.72 15.83
C PHE A 75 5.15 1.22 16.00
N VAL A 76 5.10 0.53 14.86
CA VAL A 76 5.13 -0.93 14.81
C VAL A 76 6.39 -1.38 14.10
N LEU A 77 7.00 -2.46 14.59
CA LEU A 77 8.13 -3.09 13.89
C LEU A 77 7.63 -3.55 12.51
N VAL A 78 8.38 -3.19 11.48
CA VAL A 78 8.19 -3.72 10.14
C VAL A 78 8.90 -5.06 10.13
N GLU A 79 8.13 -6.13 10.25
CA GLU A 79 8.62 -7.47 9.92
C GLU A 79 9.13 -7.46 8.47
N ASP A 80 10.18 -8.23 8.19
CA ASP A 80 10.73 -8.32 6.84
C ASP A 80 9.61 -8.59 5.85
N GLU A 81 9.43 -7.67 4.90
CA GLU A 81 8.48 -7.89 3.81
C GLU A 81 8.88 -9.18 3.10
N PRO A 82 7.91 -10.02 2.68
CA PRO A 82 8.22 -11.26 2.00
C PRO A 82 9.25 -11.01 0.90
N GLU A 83 10.39 -11.67 0.99
CA GLU A 83 11.46 -11.49 0.01
C GLU A 83 10.95 -11.99 -1.34
N ASP A 84 10.84 -11.07 -2.30
CA ASP A 84 10.43 -11.34 -3.67
C ASP A 84 11.52 -12.08 -4.47
N GLY A 85 12.67 -12.37 -3.83
CA GLY A 85 13.82 -13.05 -4.43
C GLY A 85 14.58 -12.20 -5.45
N LEU A 86 14.29 -10.90 -5.54
CA LEU A 86 14.88 -9.99 -6.52
C LEU A 86 15.98 -9.15 -5.91
N SER A 87 17.06 -8.93 -6.67
CA SER A 87 18.02 -7.88 -6.33
C SER A 87 17.36 -6.50 -6.43
N LYS A 88 17.93 -5.50 -5.74
CA LYS A 88 17.43 -4.11 -5.80
C LYS A 88 17.36 -3.58 -7.23
N GLU A 89 18.38 -3.85 -8.06
CA GLU A 89 18.42 -3.43 -9.46
C GLU A 89 17.30 -4.08 -10.29
N GLU A 90 17.05 -5.37 -10.10
CA GLU A 90 15.94 -6.07 -10.76
C GLU A 90 14.59 -5.51 -10.34
N LYS A 91 14.42 -5.23 -9.04
CA LYS A 91 13.21 -4.64 -8.50
C LYS A 91 12.94 -3.25 -9.08
N ASP A 92 13.93 -2.37 -9.11
CA ASP A 92 13.81 -1.03 -9.67
C ASP A 92 13.46 -1.10 -11.17
N LYS A 93 14.11 -1.99 -11.92
CA LYS A 93 13.80 -2.24 -13.35
C LYS A 93 12.37 -2.73 -13.54
N LEU A 94 11.93 -3.76 -12.80
CA LEU A 94 10.59 -4.33 -12.96
C LEU A 94 9.50 -3.37 -12.48
N GLN A 95 9.73 -2.65 -11.38
CA GLN A 95 8.83 -1.61 -10.90
C GLN A 95 8.68 -0.50 -11.93
N SER A 96 9.74 -0.15 -12.67
CA SER A 96 9.64 0.84 -13.74
C SER A 96 8.66 0.43 -14.86
N LEU A 97 8.55 -0.87 -15.14
CA LEU A 97 7.63 -1.39 -16.15
C LEU A 97 6.17 -1.23 -15.73
N LEU A 98 5.88 -1.36 -14.42
CA LEU A 98 4.55 -1.21 -13.87
C LEU A 98 3.98 0.20 -14.03
N PHE A 99 4.82 1.22 -14.26
CA PHE A 99 4.33 2.57 -14.61
C PHE A 99 3.63 2.64 -15.97
N ASN A 100 3.74 1.61 -16.82
CA ASN A 100 2.98 1.52 -18.07
C ASN A 100 1.56 0.97 -17.87
N VAL A 101 1.23 0.44 -16.68
CA VAL A 101 -0.12 -0.05 -16.38
C VAL A 101 -1.05 1.13 -16.23
N SER A 102 -2.13 1.13 -17.02
CA SER A 102 -3.15 2.17 -16.98
C SER A 102 -4.08 1.98 -15.79
N TYR A 103 -4.41 3.09 -15.13
CA TYR A 103 -5.38 3.14 -14.04
C TYR A 103 -6.28 4.35 -14.19
N GLY A 104 -7.52 4.25 -13.71
CA GLY A 104 -8.33 5.40 -13.38
C GLY A 104 -7.93 6.01 -12.03
N LEU A 105 -8.63 7.07 -11.64
CA LEU A 105 -8.52 7.68 -10.32
C LEU A 105 -9.90 7.77 -9.68
N TYR A 106 -9.95 7.43 -8.39
CA TYR A 106 -11.18 7.25 -7.65
C TYR A 106 -11.03 7.81 -6.24
N ILE A 107 -12.14 8.26 -5.64
CA ILE A 107 -12.23 8.40 -4.19
C ILE A 107 -12.95 7.18 -3.65
N ILE A 108 -12.25 6.43 -2.80
CA ILE A 108 -12.78 5.28 -2.09
C ILE A 108 -13.23 5.76 -0.72
N SER A 109 -14.50 5.56 -0.41
CA SER A 109 -15.11 6.00 0.84
C SER A 109 -15.69 4.84 1.62
N SER A 110 -15.82 5.03 2.93
CA SER A 110 -16.49 4.09 3.83
C SER A 110 -16.96 4.82 5.09
N LYS A 111 -17.58 4.06 6.00
CA LYS A 111 -18.17 4.56 7.25
C LYS A 111 -17.83 3.66 8.43
N ASP A 112 -17.93 4.23 9.62
CA ASP A 112 -17.92 3.52 10.90
C ASP A 112 -18.95 4.18 11.84
N GLY A 113 -20.13 3.58 11.95
CA GLY A 113 -21.29 4.23 12.56
C GLY A 113 -21.65 5.51 11.80
N ASP A 114 -21.65 6.64 12.50
CA ASP A 114 -21.93 7.98 11.93
C ASP A 114 -20.68 8.66 11.36
N LYS A 115 -19.48 8.09 11.58
CA LYS A 115 -18.25 8.66 11.03
C LYS A 115 -18.05 8.20 9.61
N ILE A 116 -17.59 9.09 8.75
CA ILE A 116 -17.28 8.83 7.35
C ILE A 116 -15.83 9.21 7.03
N ASN A 117 -15.21 8.52 6.07
CA ASN A 117 -13.89 8.86 5.58
C ASN A 117 -13.70 8.45 4.11
N GLY A 118 -12.70 9.04 3.46
CA GLY A 118 -12.35 8.78 2.08
C GLY A 118 -10.85 8.88 1.83
N MET A 119 -10.40 8.23 0.76
CA MET A 119 -9.05 8.36 0.25
C MET A 119 -9.02 8.26 -1.26
N THR A 120 -8.06 8.93 -1.89
CA THR A 120 -7.76 8.70 -3.29
C THR A 120 -7.14 7.31 -3.47
N SER A 121 -7.61 6.57 -4.46
CA SER A 121 -7.02 5.32 -4.91
C SER A 121 -7.11 5.21 -6.43
N ASN A 122 -6.20 4.45 -7.03
CA ASN A 122 -6.22 4.10 -8.45
C ASN A 122 -6.46 2.59 -8.66
N SER A 123 -6.61 1.81 -7.58
CA SER A 123 -6.65 0.34 -7.62
C SER A 123 -8.06 -0.25 -7.78
N PHE A 124 -9.08 0.58 -7.98
CA PHE A 124 -10.43 0.07 -8.23
C PHE A 124 -10.53 -0.53 -9.63
N ILE A 125 -11.07 -1.75 -9.71
CA ILE A 125 -11.36 -2.44 -10.97
C ILE A 125 -12.71 -3.16 -10.89
N GLN A 126 -13.39 -3.28 -12.03
CA GLN A 126 -14.46 -4.27 -12.17
C GLN A 126 -13.83 -5.66 -12.37
N ILE A 127 -14.30 -6.66 -11.63
CA ILE A 127 -13.80 -8.04 -11.72
C ILE A 127 -14.69 -8.89 -12.63
N THR A 128 -16.01 -8.86 -12.41
CA THR A 128 -16.98 -9.66 -13.16
C THR A 128 -18.22 -8.84 -13.46
N ASP A 129 -18.94 -9.18 -14.54
CA ASP A 129 -20.26 -8.64 -14.87
C ASP A 129 -21.40 -9.54 -14.35
N THR A 130 -21.18 -10.86 -14.28
CA THR A 130 -22.16 -11.86 -13.84
C THR A 130 -21.53 -12.85 -12.86
N PRO A 131 -21.69 -12.65 -11.52
CA PRO A 131 -22.34 -11.52 -10.87
C PRO A 131 -21.51 -10.23 -10.95
N LEU A 132 -22.15 -9.07 -10.83
CA LEU A 132 -21.48 -7.77 -10.93
C LEU A 132 -20.61 -7.49 -9.69
N ARG A 133 -19.29 -7.46 -9.88
CA ARG A 133 -18.30 -7.29 -8.81
C ARG A 133 -17.22 -6.30 -9.16
N GLY A 134 -16.69 -5.65 -8.14
CA GLY A 134 -15.46 -4.87 -8.21
C GLY A 134 -14.53 -5.19 -7.06
N SER A 135 -13.28 -4.72 -7.17
CA SER A 135 -12.34 -4.75 -6.06
C SER A 135 -11.55 -3.46 -5.94
N VAL A 136 -10.99 -3.26 -4.76
CA VAL A 136 -10.01 -2.22 -4.48
C VAL A 136 -8.95 -2.78 -3.53
N CYS A 137 -7.68 -2.42 -3.76
CA CYS A 137 -6.57 -2.76 -2.87
C CYS A 137 -6.13 -1.52 -2.10
N LEU A 138 -6.23 -1.55 -0.77
CA LEU A 138 -5.88 -0.42 0.09
C LEU A 138 -4.85 -0.82 1.14
N ASN A 139 -3.96 0.12 1.48
CA ASN A 139 -2.97 -0.08 2.51
C ASN A 139 -3.67 -0.21 3.88
N LYS A 140 -3.28 -1.24 4.66
CA LYS A 140 -3.90 -1.56 5.95
C LYS A 140 -3.81 -0.43 6.98
N GLY A 141 -2.81 0.44 6.87
CA GLY A 141 -2.63 1.60 7.77
C GLY A 141 -3.48 2.82 7.43
N THR A 142 -4.41 2.71 6.47
CA THR A 142 -5.30 3.82 6.10
C THR A 142 -6.62 3.75 6.84
N ARG A 143 -7.11 4.91 7.31
CA ARG A 143 -8.39 4.99 8.01
C ARG A 143 -9.55 4.44 7.18
N THR A 144 -9.50 4.60 5.86
CA THR A 144 -10.52 4.04 4.95
C THR A 144 -10.48 2.51 4.96
N ALA A 145 -9.31 1.87 4.87
CA ALA A 145 -9.21 0.41 4.93
C ALA A 145 -9.78 -0.15 6.23
N GLU A 146 -9.44 0.46 7.38
CA GLU A 146 -10.00 0.10 8.69
C GLU A 146 -11.54 0.19 8.71
N MET A 147 -12.10 1.26 8.14
CA MET A 147 -13.55 1.44 8.07
C MET A 147 -14.21 0.39 7.17
N ILE A 148 -13.60 0.02 6.04
CA ILE A 148 -14.12 -1.03 5.15
C ILE A 148 -14.09 -2.39 5.85
N GLU A 149 -12.98 -2.73 6.52
CA GLU A 149 -12.86 -3.98 7.28
C GLU A 149 -13.94 -4.11 8.35
N LYS A 150 -14.23 -3.00 9.04
CA LYS A 150 -15.22 -2.98 10.12
C LYS A 150 -16.66 -2.97 9.62
N SER A 151 -16.95 -2.19 8.57
CA SER A 151 -18.32 -1.96 8.08
C SER A 151 -18.77 -2.96 7.03
N GLY A 152 -17.83 -3.60 6.33
CA GLY A 152 -18.13 -4.49 5.20
C GLY A 152 -18.66 -3.75 3.98
N VAL A 153 -18.52 -2.43 3.89
CA VAL A 153 -19.01 -1.63 2.76
C VAL A 153 -18.00 -0.59 2.30
N PHE A 154 -18.04 -0.28 1.01
CA PHE A 154 -17.30 0.86 0.45
C PHE A 154 -18.03 1.51 -0.72
N GLY A 155 -17.78 2.80 -0.88
CA GLY A 155 -18.22 3.61 -2.00
C GLY A 155 -17.07 3.96 -2.93
N VAL A 156 -17.35 4.14 -4.21
CA VAL A 156 -16.38 4.52 -5.25
C VAL A 156 -16.92 5.71 -6.00
N SER A 157 -16.30 6.88 -5.83
CA SER A 157 -16.58 8.06 -6.67
C SER A 157 -15.55 8.12 -7.80
N VAL A 158 -16.00 8.01 -9.05
CA VAL A 158 -15.14 7.96 -10.23
C VAL A 158 -14.79 9.38 -10.69
N LEU A 159 -13.51 9.72 -10.71
CA LEU A 159 -13.08 11.10 -10.99
C LEU A 159 -13.05 11.40 -12.49
N GLY A 160 -13.49 12.61 -12.85
CA GLY A 160 -13.28 13.20 -14.17
C GLY A 160 -12.04 14.09 -14.17
N GLN A 161 -11.55 14.48 -15.35
CA GLN A 161 -10.33 15.28 -15.50
C GLN A 161 -10.32 16.64 -14.76
N ASN A 162 -11.48 17.14 -14.31
CA ASN A 162 -11.61 18.41 -13.58
C ASN A 162 -11.52 18.26 -12.05
N ASN A 163 -11.22 17.06 -11.51
CA ASN A 163 -11.28 16.77 -10.07
C ASN A 163 -9.89 16.70 -9.36
N HIS A 164 -8.90 17.48 -9.79
CA HIS A 164 -7.56 17.51 -9.14
C HIS A 164 -7.62 17.98 -7.68
N ASP A 165 -8.58 18.85 -7.36
CA ASP A 165 -8.86 19.33 -6.01
C ASP A 165 -9.26 18.17 -5.09
N LEU A 166 -10.14 17.27 -5.54
CA LEU A 166 -10.55 16.09 -4.80
C LEU A 166 -9.39 15.11 -4.60
N VAL A 167 -8.55 14.90 -5.63
CA VAL A 167 -7.33 14.11 -5.50
C VAL A 167 -6.43 14.69 -4.40
N THR A 168 -6.26 16.01 -4.39
CA THR A 168 -5.39 16.67 -3.43
C THR A 168 -5.95 16.55 -2.01
N HIS A 169 -7.22 16.87 -1.83
CA HIS A 169 -7.92 16.86 -0.55
C HIS A 169 -7.96 15.47 0.09
N PHE A 170 -8.33 14.46 -0.68
CA PHE A 170 -8.46 13.09 -0.16
C PHE A 170 -7.14 12.30 -0.15
N GLY A 171 -6.12 12.73 -0.91
CA GLY A 171 -4.85 12.02 -1.08
C GLY A 171 -3.71 12.48 -0.17
N PHE A 172 -3.62 13.76 0.20
CA PHE A 172 -2.47 14.31 0.97
C PHE A 172 -2.74 14.56 2.46
N GLN A 173 -3.83 14.00 2.98
CA GLN A 173 -4.23 14.15 4.39
C GLN A 173 -4.59 12.78 4.99
N SER A 174 -4.35 12.61 6.29
CA SER A 174 -4.73 11.38 7.01
C SER A 174 -6.13 11.51 7.60
N GLY A 175 -7.01 10.55 7.29
CA GLY A 175 -8.35 10.48 7.87
C GLY A 175 -8.37 10.18 9.38
N HIS A 176 -7.21 9.86 9.96
CA HIS A 176 -7.05 9.70 11.41
C HIS A 176 -7.04 11.04 12.15
N THR A 177 -6.59 12.11 11.49
CA THR A 177 -6.35 13.42 12.11
C THR A 177 -7.20 14.52 11.49
N VAL A 178 -7.73 14.33 10.29
CA VAL A 178 -8.54 15.32 9.57
C VAL A 178 -9.90 14.74 9.21
N ASP A 179 -10.95 15.49 9.51
CA ASP A 179 -12.28 15.24 8.96
C ASP A 179 -12.33 15.77 7.53
N LYS A 180 -12.15 14.85 6.57
CA LYS A 180 -12.11 15.16 5.14
C LYS A 180 -13.48 15.51 4.55
N PHE A 181 -14.58 15.27 5.26
CA PHE A 181 -15.92 15.55 4.75
C PHE A 181 -16.56 16.79 5.38
N LYS A 182 -15.94 17.38 6.40
CA LYS A 182 -16.45 18.57 7.11
C LYS A 182 -16.93 19.70 6.18
N ASP A 183 -16.13 20.05 5.18
CA ASP A 183 -16.38 21.16 4.26
C ASP A 183 -16.58 20.69 2.81
N VAL A 184 -16.90 19.40 2.61
CA VAL A 184 -17.10 18.79 1.29
C VAL A 184 -18.55 18.33 1.17
N SER A 185 -19.25 18.74 0.11
CA SER A 185 -20.59 18.23 -0.16
C SER A 185 -20.56 16.76 -0.57
N TYR A 186 -21.45 15.97 0.01
CA TYR A 186 -21.61 14.55 -0.30
C TYR A 186 -23.09 14.14 -0.27
N ILE A 187 -23.40 13.04 -0.97
CA ILE A 187 -24.64 12.30 -0.82
C ILE A 187 -24.42 11.08 0.07
N THR A 188 -25.46 10.55 0.70
CA THR A 188 -25.41 9.28 1.42
C THR A 188 -25.92 8.17 0.52
N GLY A 189 -25.10 7.16 0.25
CA GLY A 189 -25.49 6.01 -0.56
C GLY A 189 -26.68 5.26 0.03
N GLU A 190 -27.68 4.95 -0.79
CA GLU A 190 -28.94 4.36 -0.33
C GLU A 190 -28.78 2.92 0.17
N LYS A 191 -27.79 2.18 -0.36
CA LYS A 191 -27.59 0.77 -0.05
C LYS A 191 -26.62 0.54 1.09
N THR A 192 -25.55 1.33 1.13
CA THR A 192 -24.42 1.12 2.04
C THR A 192 -24.29 2.23 3.09
N GLY A 193 -24.86 3.40 2.84
CA GLY A 193 -24.63 4.60 3.64
C GLY A 193 -23.23 5.21 3.47
N CYS A 194 -22.42 4.74 2.52
CA CYS A 194 -21.12 5.35 2.22
C CYS A 194 -21.32 6.74 1.58
N PRO A 195 -20.44 7.72 1.83
CA PRO A 195 -20.57 9.03 1.22
C PRO A 195 -20.13 8.99 -0.27
N GLY A 196 -20.98 9.51 -1.15
CA GLY A 196 -20.69 9.73 -2.57
C GLY A 196 -20.45 11.20 -2.90
N LEU A 197 -19.52 11.49 -3.82
CA LEU A 197 -19.18 12.86 -4.18
C LEU A 197 -19.93 13.29 -5.46
N PRO A 198 -20.93 14.19 -5.39
CA PRO A 198 -21.77 14.53 -6.54
C PRO A 198 -21.01 15.27 -7.66
N ASN A 199 -19.89 15.92 -7.36
CA ASN A 199 -19.05 16.61 -8.36
C ASN A 199 -18.11 15.65 -9.13
N THR A 200 -18.43 14.35 -9.19
CA THR A 200 -17.64 13.30 -9.86
C THR A 200 -18.44 12.69 -11.02
N LEU A 201 -17.89 11.74 -11.78
CA LEU A 201 -18.64 11.16 -12.91
C LEU A 201 -19.84 10.34 -12.42
N CYS A 202 -19.59 9.48 -11.44
CA CYS A 202 -20.57 8.63 -10.82
C CYS A 202 -20.10 8.15 -9.45
N PHE A 203 -21.05 7.66 -8.68
CA PHE A 203 -20.84 6.96 -7.42
C PHE A 203 -21.33 5.52 -7.54
N ILE A 204 -20.56 4.57 -6.99
CA ILE A 204 -20.86 3.14 -7.00
C ILE A 204 -20.76 2.62 -5.58
N GLU A 205 -21.72 1.79 -5.16
CA GLU A 205 -21.81 1.22 -3.83
C GLU A 205 -21.49 -0.28 -3.87
N LEU A 206 -20.64 -0.74 -2.94
CA LEU A 206 -20.23 -2.13 -2.84
C LEU A 206 -20.37 -2.68 -1.41
N GLU A 207 -20.90 -3.89 -1.31
CA GLU A 207 -20.85 -4.74 -0.11
C GLU A 207 -19.71 -5.74 -0.26
N VAL A 208 -18.81 -5.80 0.72
CA VAL A 208 -17.64 -6.69 0.72
C VAL A 208 -18.10 -8.14 0.88
N GLU A 209 -17.76 -8.98 -0.09
CA GLU A 209 -17.99 -10.43 -0.04
C GLU A 209 -16.75 -11.19 0.42
N LYS A 210 -15.56 -10.65 0.12
CA LYS A 210 -14.28 -11.29 0.44
C LYS A 210 -13.17 -10.26 0.63
N THR A 211 -12.34 -10.49 1.64
CA THR A 211 -11.09 -9.76 1.82
C THR A 211 -9.92 -10.72 1.61
N VAL A 212 -8.92 -10.30 0.85
CA VAL A 212 -7.67 -11.05 0.64
C VAL A 212 -6.52 -10.24 1.22
N ASP A 213 -5.78 -10.85 2.13
CA ASP A 213 -4.56 -10.29 2.71
C ASP A 213 -3.40 -10.42 1.71
N LEU A 214 -2.79 -9.28 1.34
CA LEU A 214 -1.66 -9.19 0.42
C LEU A 214 -0.42 -8.59 1.10
N GLY A 215 -0.27 -8.81 2.41
CA GLY A 215 0.83 -8.29 3.22
C GLY A 215 0.57 -6.85 3.64
N THR A 216 1.04 -5.86 2.88
CA THR A 216 0.89 -4.44 3.23
C THR A 216 -0.49 -3.87 2.91
N HIS A 217 -1.23 -4.54 2.03
CA HIS A 217 -2.55 -4.13 1.56
C HIS A 217 -3.58 -5.24 1.79
N ASN A 218 -4.83 -4.83 1.93
CA ASN A 218 -5.99 -5.71 1.80
C ASN A 218 -6.69 -5.43 0.48
N MET A 219 -6.99 -6.51 -0.26
CA MET A 219 -7.89 -6.45 -1.41
C MET A 219 -9.30 -6.76 -0.95
N PHE A 220 -10.18 -5.77 -1.06
CA PHE A 220 -11.61 -5.93 -0.82
C PHE A 220 -12.29 -6.27 -2.14
N ILE A 221 -12.98 -7.40 -2.19
CA ILE A 221 -13.81 -7.83 -3.31
C ILE A 221 -15.25 -7.69 -2.87
N GLY A 222 -16.02 -6.90 -3.61
CA GLY A 222 -17.40 -6.59 -3.27
C GLY A 222 -18.37 -6.78 -4.42
N LYS A 223 -19.62 -7.06 -4.06
CA LYS A 223 -20.75 -7.03 -4.97
C LYS A 223 -21.19 -5.59 -5.17
N VAL A 224 -21.42 -5.18 -6.41
CA VAL A 224 -22.02 -3.87 -6.70
C VAL A 224 -23.50 -3.93 -6.38
N VAL A 225 -23.96 -3.06 -5.48
CA VAL A 225 -25.34 -3.08 -4.94
C VAL A 225 -26.14 -1.82 -5.27
N GLY A 226 -25.47 -0.73 -5.65
CA GLY A 226 -26.10 0.55 -5.96
C GLY A 226 -25.14 1.49 -6.67
N GLY A 227 -25.66 2.65 -7.08
CA GLY A 227 -24.87 3.70 -7.69
C GLY A 227 -25.74 4.78 -8.34
N GLU A 228 -25.11 5.91 -8.63
CA GLU A 228 -25.73 7.09 -9.22
C GLU A 228 -24.76 7.75 -10.19
N ALA A 229 -25.26 8.22 -11.34
CA ALA A 229 -24.46 8.96 -12.32
C ALA A 229 -24.74 10.46 -12.18
N PHE A 230 -23.70 11.28 -12.20
CA PHE A 230 -23.83 12.74 -12.03
C PHE A 230 -23.40 13.52 -13.27
N HIS A 231 -22.24 13.18 -13.83
CA HIS A 231 -21.62 13.94 -14.92
C HIS A 231 -21.12 13.03 -16.04
N LYS A 232 -21.18 13.55 -17.27
CA LYS A 232 -20.68 12.88 -18.46
C LYS A 232 -19.50 13.66 -19.03
N SER A 233 -18.30 13.36 -18.55
CA SER A 233 -17.04 13.93 -19.02
C SER A 233 -15.94 12.87 -19.03
N GLU A 234 -14.75 13.22 -19.54
CA GLU A 234 -13.62 12.30 -19.63
C GLU A 234 -13.13 11.86 -18.24
N PRO A 235 -13.02 10.53 -17.99
CA PRO A 235 -12.43 10.01 -16.77
C PRO A 235 -10.99 10.47 -16.57
N MET A 236 -10.63 10.76 -15.32
CA MET A 236 -9.25 11.02 -14.95
C MET A 236 -8.47 9.69 -14.94
N THR A 237 -7.47 9.58 -15.80
CA THR A 237 -6.48 8.49 -15.71
C THR A 237 -5.34 8.90 -14.79
N TYR A 238 -4.68 7.93 -14.17
CA TYR A 238 -3.49 8.19 -13.36
C TYR A 238 -2.36 8.81 -14.19
N ALA A 239 -2.22 8.41 -15.46
CA ALA A 239 -1.27 9.01 -16.40
C ALA A 239 -1.59 10.50 -16.66
N TYR A 240 -2.86 10.82 -16.92
CA TYR A 240 -3.30 12.21 -17.10
C TYR A 240 -3.03 13.05 -15.86
N TYR A 241 -3.39 12.56 -14.66
CA TYR A 241 -3.12 13.25 -13.40
C TYR A 241 -1.62 13.53 -13.23
N ARG A 242 -0.75 12.54 -13.46
CA ARG A 242 0.70 12.74 -13.34
C ARG A 242 1.26 13.77 -14.33
N ALA A 243 0.65 13.91 -15.49
CA ALA A 243 1.06 14.86 -16.53
C ALA A 243 0.55 16.29 -16.29
N THR A 244 -0.45 16.48 -15.42
CA THR A 244 -1.18 17.75 -15.26
C THR A 244 -1.21 18.29 -13.82
N ARG A 245 -0.63 17.57 -12.86
CA ARG A 245 -0.49 17.99 -11.47
C ARG A 245 0.61 19.01 -11.24
#